data_AF-A0A3D4ZRC0-F1
#
_entry.id   AF-A0A3D4ZRC0-F1
#
_cell.length_a   1.000
_cell.length_b   1.000
_cell.length_c   1.000
_cell.angle_alpha   90.00
_cell.angle_beta   90.00
_cell.angle_gamma   90.00
#
_symmetry.space_group_name_H-M   'P 1'
#
loop_
_entity.id
_entity.type
_entity.pdbx_description
1 polymer ?
#
loop_
_entity_poly.entity_id
_entity_poly.type
_entity_poly.pdbx_seq_one_letter_code
_entity_poly.pdbx_strand_id
1 'polypeptide(L)'
;MLIITLAVFFVILAGMIASGFRVCTSVYITDDFTVSADGGEITFQVEAGFSMGFVRGYKDEGGGVRPHYLKFYSSWGGWNSSVGAKNEYRLKLDSEDSEIYVYHGNGGYDLALAKDAATGEWYRVS
;
A
#
# COMPACT_ATOMS: atom_id res chain seq x y z
N MET A 1 -14.91 38.79 -9.76
CA MET A 1 -15.34 37.40 -10.06
C MET A 1 -14.17 36.51 -10.49
N LEU A 2 -13.37 36.85 -11.50
CA LEU A 2 -12.26 36.00 -11.98
C LEU A 2 -11.27 35.54 -10.89
N ILE A 3 -10.81 36.46 -10.02
CA ILE A 3 -9.87 36.12 -8.93
C ILE A 3 -10.48 35.11 -7.96
N ILE A 4 -11.75 35.29 -7.60
CA ILE A 4 -12.47 34.37 -6.70
C ILE A 4 -12.61 33.00 -7.37
N THR A 5 -12.98 32.96 -8.65
CA THR A 5 -13.09 31.71 -9.42
C THR A 5 -11.75 30.96 -9.48
N LEU A 6 -10.65 31.67 -9.75
CA LEU A 6 -9.31 31.08 -9.78
C LEU A 6 -8.90 30.57 -8.40
N ALA A 7 -9.14 31.34 -7.33
CA ALA A 7 -8.83 30.92 -5.98
C ALA A 7 -9.59 29.63 -5.60
N VAL A 8 -10.88 29.55 -5.90
CA VAL A 8 -11.69 28.34 -5.66
C VAL A 8 -11.15 27.15 -6.46
N PHE A 9 -10.78 27.36 -7.72
CA PHE A 9 -10.18 26.31 -8.55
C PHE A 9 -8.88 25.77 -7.96
N PHE A 10 -7.97 26.64 -7.51
CA PHE A 10 -6.72 26.21 -6.87
C PHE A 10 -6.93 25.49 -5.54
N VAL A 11 -7.92 25.89 -4.74
CA VAL A 11 -8.28 25.18 -3.50
C VAL A 11 -8.76 23.76 -3.81
N ILE A 12 -9.61 23.59 -4.84
CA ILE A 12 -10.08 22.27 -5.27
C ILE A 12 -8.91 21.42 -5.76
N LEU A 13 -8.05 21.98 -6.62
CA LEU A 13 -6.88 21.27 -7.15
C LEU A 13 -5.92 20.85 -6.02
N ALA A 14 -5.66 21.74 -5.06
CA ALA A 14 -4.86 21.44 -3.88
C ALA A 14 -5.50 20.32 -3.04
N GLY A 15 -6.83 20.30 -2.89
CA GLY A 15 -7.55 19.21 -2.21
C GLY A 15 -7.43 17.87 -2.95
N MET A 16 -7.52 17.89 -4.29
CA MET A 16 -7.33 16.70 -5.13
C MET A 16 -5.91 16.15 -5.02
N ILE A 17 -4.90 17.01 -4.96
CA ILE A 17 -3.52 16.59 -4.71
C ILE A 17 -3.38 16.12 -3.24
N ALA A 18 -3.85 16.86 -2.26
CA ALA A 18 -3.74 16.46 -0.85
C ALA A 18 -4.34 15.06 -0.56
N SER A 19 -5.39 14.66 -1.30
CA SER A 19 -6.03 13.36 -1.12
C SER A 19 -5.09 12.16 -1.30
N GLY A 20 -4.11 12.23 -2.21
CA GLY A 20 -3.19 11.10 -2.42
C GLY A 20 -2.10 10.98 -1.36
N PHE A 21 -2.00 11.92 -0.43
CA PHE A 21 -1.13 11.79 0.76
C PHE A 21 -1.86 11.13 1.94
N ARG A 22 -3.15 10.81 1.82
CA ARG A 22 -3.91 10.13 2.86
C ARG A 22 -3.51 8.66 2.93
N VAL A 23 -3.34 8.17 4.15
CA VAL A 23 -3.06 6.76 4.42
C VAL A 23 -4.34 5.95 4.22
N CYS A 24 -4.23 4.84 3.50
CA CYS A 24 -5.32 3.88 3.31
C CYS A 24 -5.20 2.80 4.39
N THR A 25 -6.12 2.78 5.35
CA THR A 25 -6.04 1.92 6.56
C THR A 25 -6.84 0.63 6.45
N SER A 26 -7.35 0.30 5.28
CA SER A 26 -8.15 -0.91 5.03
C SER A 26 -7.64 -1.67 3.80
N VAL A 27 -6.32 -1.68 3.62
CA VAL A 27 -5.65 -2.39 2.53
C VAL A 27 -5.26 -3.77 3.02
N TYR A 28 -5.46 -4.79 2.18
CA TYR A 28 -4.95 -6.13 2.42
C TYR A 28 -4.26 -6.64 1.16
N ILE A 29 -3.22 -7.46 1.37
CA ILE A 29 -2.57 -8.22 0.29
C ILE A 29 -3.50 -9.37 -0.08
N THR A 30 -3.72 -9.62 -1.37
CA THR A 30 -4.56 -10.75 -1.82
C THR A 30 -3.77 -12.05 -1.82
N ASP A 31 -4.44 -13.16 -2.12
CA ASP A 31 -3.79 -14.47 -2.23
C ASP A 31 -2.91 -14.59 -3.50
N ASP A 32 -3.06 -13.64 -4.42
CA ASP A 32 -2.29 -13.55 -5.66
C ASP A 32 -0.97 -12.80 -5.41
N PHE A 33 0.01 -13.53 -4.89
CA PHE A 33 1.40 -13.08 -4.83
C PHE A 33 2.36 -14.14 -5.40
N THR A 34 3.52 -13.67 -5.85
CA THR A 34 4.57 -14.50 -6.43
C THR A 34 5.91 -14.05 -5.91
N VAL A 35 6.79 -15.01 -5.66
CA VAL A 35 8.18 -14.75 -5.24
C VAL A 35 9.09 -15.02 -6.42
N SER A 36 10.08 -14.17 -6.64
CA SER A 36 11.07 -14.35 -7.70
C SER A 36 11.86 -15.65 -7.49
N ALA A 37 12.40 -16.21 -8.58
CA ALA A 37 13.11 -17.49 -8.54
C ALA A 37 14.35 -17.49 -7.62
N ASP A 38 14.96 -16.32 -7.41
CA ASP A 38 16.08 -16.10 -6.50
C ASP A 38 15.65 -15.73 -5.06
N GLY A 39 14.34 -15.58 -4.81
CA GLY A 39 13.79 -15.23 -3.50
C GLY A 39 13.97 -13.77 -3.08
N GLY A 40 14.50 -12.91 -3.96
CA GLY A 40 14.86 -11.52 -3.66
C GLY A 40 13.77 -10.47 -3.91
N GLU A 41 12.61 -10.86 -4.44
CA GLU A 41 11.48 -9.97 -4.67
C GLU A 41 10.16 -10.72 -4.51
N ILE A 42 9.21 -10.11 -3.82
CA ILE A 42 7.81 -10.54 -3.79
C ILE A 42 6.96 -9.55 -4.56
N THR A 43 6.19 -10.05 -5.52
CA THR A 43 5.19 -9.30 -6.27
C THR A 43 3.82 -9.70 -5.76
N PHE A 44 3.01 -8.74 -5.32
CA PHE A 44 1.71 -8.99 -4.71
C PHE A 44 0.66 -8.00 -5.18
N GLN A 45 -0.59 -8.45 -5.23
CA GLN A 45 -1.73 -7.58 -5.46
C GLN A 45 -2.31 -7.10 -4.13
N VAL A 46 -2.92 -5.92 -4.14
CA VAL A 46 -3.65 -5.41 -2.98
C VAL A 46 -5.05 -4.96 -3.35
N GLU A 47 -5.94 -5.03 -2.37
CA GLU A 47 -7.27 -4.47 -2.44
C GLU A 47 -7.51 -3.58 -1.23
N ALA A 48 -8.30 -2.53 -1.43
CA ALA A 48 -8.78 -1.67 -0.36
C ALA A 48 -10.26 -1.95 -0.10
N GLY A 49 -10.65 -2.00 1.17
CA GLY A 49 -12.05 -2.09 1.56
C GLY A 49 -12.92 -1.03 0.86
N PHE A 50 -14.14 -1.41 0.51
CA PHE A 50 -15.07 -0.71 -0.41
C PHE A 50 -15.19 0.82 -0.28
N SER A 51 -14.97 1.40 0.90
CA SER A 51 -15.11 2.85 1.13
C SER A 51 -13.81 3.65 0.93
N MET A 52 -12.65 2.99 0.85
CA MET A 52 -11.34 3.66 0.78
C MET A 52 -10.81 3.86 -0.65
N GLY A 53 -11.51 3.33 -1.66
CA GLY A 53 -11.20 3.57 -3.07
C GLY A 53 -9.96 2.82 -3.54
N PHE A 54 -9.07 3.51 -4.24
CA PHE A 54 -7.88 2.92 -4.86
C PHE A 54 -6.59 3.33 -4.14
N VAL A 55 -5.58 2.47 -4.27
CA VAL A 55 -4.24 2.68 -3.70
C VAL A 55 -3.28 3.04 -4.82
N ARG A 56 -2.38 4.00 -4.60
CA ARG A 56 -1.36 4.41 -5.59
C ARG A 56 0.04 3.84 -5.35
N GLY A 57 0.28 3.40 -4.12
CA GLY A 57 1.63 3.14 -3.63
C GLY A 57 1.66 2.87 -2.15
N TYR A 58 2.81 2.35 -1.73
CA TYR A 58 3.13 2.12 -0.33
C TYR A 58 4.48 2.74 0.01
N LYS A 59 4.72 2.87 1.30
CA LYS A 59 6.04 3.11 1.89
C LYS A 59 6.34 1.95 2.82
N ASP A 60 7.52 1.37 2.70
CA ASP A 60 8.05 0.48 3.72
C ASP A 60 8.69 1.33 4.82
N GLU A 61 8.08 1.31 6.01
CA GLU A 61 8.55 2.03 7.18
C GLU A 61 9.57 1.23 8.00
N GLY A 62 9.76 -0.07 7.71
CA GLY A 62 10.87 -0.86 8.26
C GLY A 62 12.24 -0.40 7.76
N GLY A 63 12.27 0.45 6.72
CA GLY A 63 13.50 1.07 6.22
C GLY A 63 14.42 0.09 5.50
N GLY A 64 13.87 -1.00 4.94
CA GLY A 64 14.66 -2.09 4.39
C GLY A 64 15.36 -2.94 5.45
N VAL A 65 14.90 -2.86 6.71
CA VAL A 65 15.28 -3.74 7.81
C VAL A 65 14.06 -4.54 8.22
N ARG A 66 14.27 -5.76 8.67
CA ARG A 66 13.24 -6.72 9.04
C ARG A 66 12.56 -6.38 10.37
N PRO A 67 11.27 -6.72 10.52
CA PRO A 67 10.34 -7.13 9.46
C PRO A 67 9.85 -5.92 8.64
N HIS A 68 9.25 -6.15 7.47
CA HIS A 68 8.75 -5.07 6.62
C HIS A 68 7.43 -4.50 7.16
N TYR A 69 7.30 -3.17 7.12
CA TYR A 69 6.13 -2.46 7.66
C TYR A 69 5.52 -1.55 6.59
N LEU A 70 4.55 -2.08 5.85
CA LEU A 70 3.99 -1.42 4.69
C LEU A 70 2.85 -0.48 5.07
N LYS A 71 2.95 0.77 4.61
CA LYS A 71 1.90 1.80 4.76
C LYS A 71 1.44 2.26 3.38
N PHE A 72 0.18 2.01 3.05
CA PHE A 72 -0.40 2.33 1.75
C PHE A 72 -1.05 3.70 1.71
N TYR A 73 -1.09 4.31 0.53
CA TYR A 73 -1.64 5.65 0.31
C TYR A 73 -2.72 5.65 -0.76
N SER A 74 -3.77 6.44 -0.53
CA SER A 74 -4.86 6.64 -1.48
C SER A 74 -4.36 7.24 -2.79
N SER A 75 -5.12 6.97 -3.85
CA SER A 75 -5.00 7.65 -5.14
C SER A 75 -5.22 9.17 -5.05
N TRP A 76 -4.75 9.88 -6.07
CA TRP A 76 -4.99 11.31 -6.21
C TRP A 76 -6.41 11.57 -6.71
N GLY A 77 -6.92 12.79 -6.57
CA GLY A 77 -8.17 13.21 -7.21
C GLY A 77 -9.42 13.16 -6.33
N GLY A 78 -9.28 12.94 -5.03
CA GLY A 78 -10.39 12.90 -4.08
C GLY A 78 -10.96 11.48 -3.89
N TRP A 79 -12.18 11.41 -3.37
CA TRP A 79 -12.82 10.12 -3.08
C TRP A 79 -13.07 9.30 -4.35
N ASN A 80 -12.70 8.02 -4.29
CA ASN A 80 -12.93 7.02 -5.34
C ASN A 80 -12.33 7.34 -6.72
N SER A 81 -11.31 8.20 -6.76
CA SER A 81 -10.57 8.45 -8.00
C SER A 81 -9.58 7.31 -8.28
N SER A 82 -9.40 6.92 -9.54
CA SER A 82 -8.40 5.92 -9.95
C SER A 82 -7.08 6.56 -10.43
N VAL A 83 -6.92 7.89 -10.27
CA VAL A 83 -5.72 8.59 -10.75
C VAL A 83 -4.48 8.13 -9.99
N GLY A 84 -3.57 7.48 -10.71
CA GLY A 84 -2.35 6.90 -10.16
C GLY A 84 -2.57 5.58 -9.43
N ALA A 85 -3.76 4.99 -9.51
CA ALA A 85 -4.05 3.69 -8.91
C ALA A 85 -3.18 2.59 -9.51
N LYS A 86 -2.74 1.67 -8.65
CA LYS A 86 -2.09 0.42 -9.01
C LYS A 86 -2.64 -0.70 -8.14
N ASN A 87 -2.71 -1.88 -8.70
CA ASN A 87 -3.13 -3.08 -7.97
C ASN A 87 -1.91 -3.94 -7.62
N GLU A 88 -0.91 -3.98 -8.50
CA GLU A 88 0.30 -4.77 -8.33
C GLU A 88 1.45 -3.94 -7.76
N TYR A 89 2.15 -4.53 -6.79
CA TYR A 89 3.29 -3.94 -6.13
C TYR A 89 4.41 -4.97 -5.98
N ARG A 90 5.64 -4.46 -5.88
CA ARG A 90 6.85 -5.25 -5.70
C ARG A 90 7.54 -4.80 -4.43
N LEU A 91 8.00 -5.74 -3.62
CA LEU A 91 8.82 -5.50 -2.44
C LEU A 91 10.09 -6.35 -2.58
N LYS A 92 11.24 -5.70 -2.42
CA LYS A 92 12.52 -6.43 -2.37
C LYS A 92 12.60 -7.16 -1.05
N LEU A 93 13.13 -8.38 -1.13
CA LEU A 93 13.35 -9.25 0.01
C LEU A 93 14.84 -9.55 0.17
N ASP A 94 15.26 -9.69 1.42
CA ASP A 94 16.49 -10.34 1.81
C ASP A 94 16.23 -11.78 2.27
N SER A 95 17.28 -12.61 2.28
CA SER A 95 17.17 -14.05 2.52
C SER A 95 16.55 -14.43 3.88
N GLU A 96 16.78 -13.60 4.91
CA GLU A 96 16.28 -13.83 6.26
C GLU A 96 14.99 -13.05 6.57
N ASP A 97 14.37 -12.40 5.58
CA ASP A 97 13.02 -11.84 5.72
C ASP A 97 12.02 -12.97 5.97
N SER A 98 11.17 -12.77 6.97
CA SER A 98 10.17 -13.76 7.38
C SER A 98 8.76 -13.22 7.49
N GLU A 99 8.58 -11.90 7.60
CA GLU A 99 7.30 -11.29 7.95
C GLU A 99 7.12 -9.96 7.23
N ILE A 100 5.90 -9.75 6.72
CA ILE A 100 5.46 -8.49 6.11
C ILE A 100 4.17 -8.05 6.79
N TYR A 101 4.19 -6.86 7.35
CA TYR A 101 3.07 -6.25 8.04
C TYR A 101 2.44 -5.12 7.22
N VAL A 102 1.13 -4.91 7.39
CA VAL A 102 0.35 -3.85 6.73
C VAL A 102 -0.30 -2.95 7.78
N TYR A 103 -0.25 -1.64 7.56
CA TYR A 103 -0.81 -0.65 8.49
C TYR A 103 -2.33 -0.51 8.35
N HIS A 104 -3.06 -0.69 9.46
CA HIS A 104 -4.53 -0.59 9.54
C HIS A 104 -5.01 0.57 10.44
N GLY A 105 -4.19 1.61 10.64
CA GLY A 105 -4.60 2.78 11.41
C GLY A 105 -4.47 2.56 12.92
N ASN A 106 -5.57 2.74 13.67
CA ASN A 106 -5.57 2.64 15.13
C ASN A 106 -5.20 1.24 15.66
N GLY A 107 -5.32 0.20 14.84
CA GLY A 107 -4.85 -1.16 15.16
C GLY A 107 -3.34 -1.34 14.99
N GLY A 108 -2.65 -0.36 14.41
CA GLY A 108 -1.23 -0.48 14.10
C GLY A 108 -0.99 -1.33 12.85
N TYR A 109 -0.15 -2.34 12.99
CA TYR A 109 0.35 -3.17 11.90
C TYR A 109 -0.10 -4.62 12.09
N ASP A 110 -0.78 -5.16 11.09
CA ASP A 110 -1.23 -6.56 11.06
C ASP A 110 -0.32 -7.39 10.16
N LEU A 111 -0.01 -8.62 10.58
CA LEU A 111 0.81 -9.53 9.79
C LEU A 111 0.03 -9.99 8.57
N ALA A 112 0.53 -9.71 7.37
CA ALA A 112 -0.15 -10.03 6.12
C ALA A 112 0.48 -11.24 5.41
N LEU A 113 1.81 -11.35 5.44
CA LEU A 113 2.53 -12.47 4.85
C LEU A 113 3.59 -12.97 5.84
N ALA A 114 3.74 -14.28 5.91
CA ALA A 114 4.77 -14.95 6.69
C ALA A 114 5.49 -15.98 5.83
N LYS A 115 6.77 -16.21 6.15
CA LYS A 115 7.59 -17.25 5.53
C LYS A 115 7.64 -18.46 6.44
N ASP A 116 7.30 -19.63 5.91
CA ASP A 116 7.41 -20.88 6.63
C ASP A 116 8.89 -21.20 6.89
N ALA A 117 9.23 -21.48 8.15
CA ALA A 117 10.61 -21.72 8.56
C ALA A 117 11.17 -23.09 8.10
N ALA A 118 10.30 -24.05 7.80
CA ALA A 118 10.69 -25.39 7.37
C ALA A 118 10.83 -25.50 5.84
N THR A 119 9.93 -24.86 5.08
CA THR A 119 9.91 -24.91 3.61
C THR A 119 10.55 -23.68 2.96
N GLY A 120 10.59 -22.55 3.67
CA GLY A 120 11.01 -21.26 3.12
C GLY A 120 9.97 -20.61 2.20
N GLU A 121 8.78 -21.19 2.08
CA GLU A 121 7.70 -20.67 1.24
C GLU A 121 6.91 -19.57 1.96
N TRP A 122 6.50 -18.56 1.21
CA TRP A 122 5.66 -17.49 1.72
C TRP A 122 4.19 -17.89 1.65
N TYR A 123 3.43 -17.52 2.69
CA TYR A 123 1.99 -17.71 2.75
C TYR A 123 1.31 -16.48 3.36
N ARG A 124 0.04 -16.28 3.01
CA ARG A 124 -0.79 -15.22 3.57
C ARG A 124 -1.28 -15.58 4.96
N VAL A 125 -1.14 -14.64 5.89
CA VAL A 125 -1.73 -14.71 7.22
C VAL A 125 -3.06 -13.95 7.14
N SER A 126 -4.15 -14.66 7.44
CA SER A 126 -5.53 -14.18 7.34
C SER A 126 -5.85 -13.09 8.35
#